data_AF-A0A151JMX8-F1
#
_entry.id   AF-A0A151JMX8-F1
#
_cell.length_a   1.000
_cell.length_b   1.000
_cell.length_c   1.000
_cell.angle_alpha   90.00
_cell.angle_beta   90.00
_cell.angle_gamma   90.00
#
_symmetry.space_group_name_H-M   'P 1'
#
loop_
_entity.id
_entity.type
_entity.pdbx_description
1 polymer ?
#
loop_
_entity_poly.entity_id
_entity_poly.type
_entity_poly.pdbx_seq_one_letter_code
_entity_poly.pdbx_strand_id
1 'polypeptide(L)'
;MVNSHCVQYPECGPLGSINAPLTNRKKEFDESANQRVLRSIFYKRFYCHGVIDEKNVTSFELKYHRQKLSKQKLDEFLSDPEKYKHFQILELEVDVLRHNAERVPKNIEPEEWLWLLNTRVKAKRKKYLEFLWRNEKKSEHDKEKKELRKAEWLAKKQELTEDTGEIKYGLLNNSLFLRIYDTTINHYYNGRLIYNMMFEPKLVFDCGYENHMTRREIHNCSKQLSLSFAHNRVHANPLTLYFCNFNKDGLLKQHIHQNIPTLMQDDFPIVITSQSYLDIFPKNQLVYLTPHCRTNLTKYDPNMIYIIGALVDKGESQPLSMAKAKKEGIQMAKFPIDHYLTWGASSSKSLTLNQTIKIMLDLRHTGDWKEAFKNVPVRKLKPARDYTQGKLQRSIFSKRLQTQNSSIQNFTFQNRKTS
;
A
#
# COMPACT_ATOMS: atom_id res chain seq x y z
N MET A 1 -61.46 19.26 -30.05
CA MET A 1 -61.86 18.42 -28.91
C MET A 1 -60.61 17.78 -28.33
N VAL A 2 -60.03 18.38 -27.29
CA VAL A 2 -59.02 17.75 -26.44
C VAL A 2 -59.37 18.19 -25.02
N ASN A 3 -59.82 17.25 -24.21
CA ASN A 3 -60.30 17.48 -22.85
C ASN A 3 -59.15 17.94 -21.94
N SER A 4 -59.26 19.16 -21.44
CA SER A 4 -58.48 19.70 -20.33
C SER A 4 -59.14 19.29 -19.00
N HIS A 5 -58.53 18.37 -18.26
CA HIS A 5 -58.89 18.15 -16.87
C HIS A 5 -58.04 19.03 -15.95
N CYS A 6 -58.66 20.12 -15.47
CA CYS A 6 -58.24 20.86 -14.29
C CYS A 6 -58.36 19.97 -13.06
N VAL A 7 -57.28 19.85 -12.29
CA VAL A 7 -57.32 19.34 -10.91
C VAL A 7 -57.20 20.56 -9.99
N GLN A 8 -58.22 20.79 -9.17
CA GLN A 8 -58.26 21.84 -8.15
C GLN A 8 -57.34 21.48 -6.97
N TYR A 9 -56.57 22.46 -6.49
CA TYR A 9 -55.84 22.37 -5.23
C TYR A 9 -56.70 22.96 -4.10
N PRO A 10 -56.77 22.34 -2.91
CA PRO A 10 -57.53 22.86 -1.78
C PRO A 10 -56.78 24.01 -1.09
N GLU A 11 -57.57 24.96 -0.57
CA GLU A 11 -57.16 26.21 0.09
C GLU A 11 -56.35 25.98 1.38
N CYS A 12 -55.31 26.80 1.58
CA CYS A 12 -54.55 26.85 2.82
C CYS A 12 -55.34 27.60 3.92
N GLY A 13 -55.67 26.91 5.01
CA GLY A 13 -56.21 27.51 6.24
C GLY A 13 -55.15 28.28 7.06
N PRO A 14 -55.57 29.12 8.03
CA PRO A 14 -54.73 30.14 8.64
C PRO A 14 -53.72 29.59 9.66
N LEU A 15 -52.58 30.29 9.76
CA LEU A 15 -51.47 30.05 10.69
C LEU A 15 -51.90 30.16 12.15
N GLY A 16 -51.92 29.02 12.86
CA GLY A 16 -52.10 28.93 14.31
C GLY A 16 -50.83 29.33 15.08
N SER A 17 -51.04 30.02 16.19
CA SER A 17 -50.07 30.69 17.06
C SER A 17 -48.96 29.79 17.63
N ILE A 18 -47.74 30.32 17.62
CA ILE A 18 -46.55 29.79 18.30
C ILE A 18 -46.69 30.07 19.80
N ASN A 19 -46.86 29.03 20.61
CA ASN A 19 -46.43 28.99 22.02
C ASN A 19 -46.54 27.55 22.53
N ALA A 20 -45.44 26.79 22.46
CA ALA A 20 -45.32 25.48 23.11
C ALA A 20 -44.01 25.42 23.94
N PRO A 21 -44.00 24.78 25.12
CA PRO A 21 -42.89 24.89 26.08
C PRO A 21 -41.64 24.12 25.63
N LEU A 22 -40.46 24.59 26.08
CA LEU A 22 -39.10 24.11 25.78
C LEU A 22 -38.77 22.65 26.18
N THR A 23 -39.73 21.83 26.58
CA THR A 23 -39.50 20.46 27.06
C THR A 23 -39.54 19.39 25.95
N ASN A 24 -39.91 19.72 24.71
CA ASN A 24 -40.02 18.74 23.62
C ASN A 24 -38.81 18.64 22.66
N ARG A 25 -37.83 19.56 22.70
CA ARG A 25 -36.67 19.53 21.76
C ARG A 25 -35.70 18.36 21.96
N LYS A 26 -35.69 17.72 23.14
CA LYS A 26 -34.82 16.54 23.36
C LYS A 26 -35.34 15.29 22.66
N LYS A 27 -36.66 15.15 22.43
CA LYS A 27 -37.23 14.00 21.73
C LYS A 27 -37.07 14.10 20.21
N GLU A 28 -37.16 15.29 19.64
CA GLU A 28 -36.96 15.51 18.18
C GLU A 28 -35.51 15.26 17.73
N PHE A 29 -34.52 15.45 18.62
CA PHE A 29 -33.11 15.24 18.27
C PHE A 29 -32.78 13.74 18.08
N ASP A 30 -33.37 12.86 18.90
CA ASP A 30 -33.22 11.41 18.80
C ASP A 30 -33.97 10.83 17.59
N GLU A 31 -35.11 11.41 17.18
CA GLU A 31 -35.80 11.03 15.95
C GLU A 31 -35.01 11.41 14.68
N SER A 32 -34.26 12.52 14.71
CA SER A 32 -33.39 12.92 13.59
C SER A 32 -32.18 11.98 13.40
N ALA A 33 -31.67 11.41 14.49
CA ALA A 33 -30.60 10.42 14.47
C ALA A 33 -31.09 9.11 13.82
N ASN A 34 -32.31 8.67 14.17
CA ASN A 34 -32.97 7.54 13.53
C ASN A 34 -33.28 7.80 12.04
N GLN A 35 -33.67 9.01 11.66
CA GLN A 35 -33.85 9.36 10.24
C GLN A 35 -32.53 9.36 9.44
N ARG A 36 -31.38 9.70 10.05
CA ARG A 36 -30.06 9.58 9.41
C ARG A 36 -29.66 8.14 9.16
N VAL A 37 -29.94 7.23 10.11
CA VAL A 37 -29.71 5.80 9.94
C VAL A 37 -30.62 5.23 8.85
N LEU A 38 -31.90 5.60 8.84
CA LEU A 38 -32.87 5.18 7.82
C LEU A 38 -32.54 5.72 6.43
N ARG A 39 -32.06 6.97 6.30
CA ARG A 39 -31.60 7.54 5.02
C ARG A 39 -30.34 6.85 4.50
N SER A 40 -29.40 6.47 5.38
CA SER A 40 -28.23 5.67 4.99
C SER A 40 -28.63 4.29 4.43
N ILE A 41 -29.71 3.70 4.95
CA ILE A 41 -30.26 2.42 4.44
C ILE A 41 -30.96 2.64 3.09
N PHE A 42 -31.64 3.77 2.90
CA PHE A 42 -32.36 4.07 1.66
C PHE A 42 -31.43 4.34 0.47
N TYR A 43 -30.29 5.02 0.67
CA TYR A 43 -29.30 5.24 -0.38
C TYR A 43 -28.52 3.97 -0.76
N LYS A 44 -28.44 2.97 0.13
CA LYS A 44 -27.86 1.65 -0.20
C LYS A 44 -28.72 0.84 -1.17
N ARG A 45 -29.97 1.24 -1.43
CA ARG A 45 -30.98 0.38 -2.09
C ARG A 45 -31.09 0.53 -3.61
N PHE A 46 -30.30 1.41 -4.24
CA PHE A 46 -30.42 1.66 -5.69
C PHE A 46 -29.47 0.86 -6.60
N TYR A 47 -28.50 0.12 -6.05
CA TYR A 47 -27.68 -0.81 -6.82
C TYR A 47 -27.36 -2.03 -5.94
N CYS A 48 -27.75 -3.22 -6.38
CA CYS A 48 -27.62 -4.55 -5.72
C CYS A 48 -28.81 -4.97 -4.83
N HIS A 49 -29.60 -5.93 -5.33
CA HIS A 49 -30.67 -6.66 -4.61
C HIS A 49 -30.14 -7.85 -3.77
N GLY A 50 -28.87 -7.83 -3.39
CA GLY A 50 -28.31 -8.79 -2.43
C GLY A 50 -28.10 -8.12 -1.09
N VAL A 51 -28.64 -8.68 -0.01
CA VAL A 51 -28.07 -8.43 1.32
C VAL A 51 -26.67 -9.04 1.27
N ILE A 52 -25.68 -8.21 0.95
CA ILE A 52 -24.27 -8.61 1.03
C ILE A 52 -24.03 -8.83 2.52
N ASP A 53 -23.80 -10.09 2.88
CA ASP A 53 -23.37 -10.48 4.22
C ASP A 53 -21.94 -9.93 4.38
N GLU A 54 -21.83 -8.62 4.65
CA GLU A 54 -20.58 -7.88 4.84
C GLU A 54 -19.89 -8.38 6.12
N LYS A 55 -19.37 -9.61 6.11
CA LYS A 55 -18.30 -10.02 7.02
C LYS A 55 -17.03 -9.34 6.54
N ASN A 56 -16.97 -8.01 6.70
CA ASN A 56 -15.78 -7.22 6.47
C ASN A 56 -14.73 -7.68 7.47
N VAL A 57 -13.90 -8.65 7.07
CA VAL A 57 -12.86 -9.18 7.95
C VAL A 57 -11.92 -8.04 8.31
N THR A 58 -11.89 -7.66 9.59
CA THR A 58 -11.13 -6.50 10.02
C THR A 58 -9.62 -6.81 9.99
N SER A 59 -8.78 -5.78 9.83
CA SER A 59 -7.32 -5.95 9.92
C SER A 59 -6.89 -6.56 11.27
N PHE A 60 -7.67 -6.33 12.32
CA PHE A 60 -7.51 -6.92 13.63
C PHE A 60 -7.79 -8.43 13.63
N GLU A 61 -8.93 -8.86 13.09
CA GLU A 61 -9.28 -10.27 12.97
C GLU A 61 -8.23 -11.06 12.17
N LEU A 62 -7.74 -10.49 11.07
CA LEU A 62 -6.67 -11.10 10.27
C LEU A 62 -5.38 -11.27 11.06
N LYS A 63 -5.04 -10.27 11.87
CA LYS A 63 -3.87 -10.34 12.75
C LYS A 63 -4.06 -11.45 13.79
N TYR A 64 -5.22 -11.50 14.43
CA TYR A 64 -5.56 -12.51 15.43
C TYR A 64 -5.51 -13.94 14.85
N HIS A 65 -6.14 -14.18 13.70
CA HIS A 65 -6.11 -15.49 13.04
C HIS A 65 -4.68 -15.93 12.68
N ARG A 66 -3.84 -15.00 12.23
CA ARG A 66 -2.42 -15.30 11.98
C ARG A 66 -1.70 -15.66 13.26
N GLN A 67 -1.84 -14.88 14.32
CA GLN A 67 -1.20 -15.16 15.60
C GLN A 67 -1.59 -16.54 16.11
N LYS A 68 -2.88 -16.91 15.99
CA LYS A 68 -3.37 -18.24 16.34
C LYS A 68 -2.70 -19.35 15.50
N LEU A 69 -2.62 -19.18 14.19
CA LEU A 69 -1.97 -20.15 13.30
C LEU A 69 -0.46 -20.26 13.55
N SER A 70 0.22 -19.13 13.77
CA SER A 70 1.64 -19.10 14.10
C SER A 70 1.92 -19.73 15.45
N LYS A 71 1.02 -19.55 16.43
CA LYS A 71 1.10 -20.21 17.73
C LYS A 71 0.98 -21.73 17.57
N GLN A 72 -0.02 -22.22 16.82
CA GLN A 72 -0.16 -23.65 16.54
C GLN A 72 1.09 -24.25 15.88
N LYS A 73 1.68 -23.54 14.91
CA LYS A 73 2.94 -23.97 14.27
C LYS A 73 4.12 -23.96 15.22
N LEU A 74 4.18 -23.02 16.15
CA LEU A 74 5.22 -22.97 17.17
C LEU A 74 5.05 -24.14 18.15
N ASP A 75 3.84 -24.39 18.64
CA ASP A 75 3.53 -25.49 19.55
C ASP A 75 3.85 -26.86 18.90
N GLU A 76 3.50 -27.04 17.62
CA GLU A 76 3.88 -28.21 16.82
C GLU A 76 5.41 -28.34 16.70
N PHE A 77 6.11 -27.24 16.43
CA PHE A 77 7.57 -27.24 16.35
C PHE A 77 8.24 -27.58 17.69
N LEU A 78 7.66 -27.13 18.80
CA LEU A 78 8.16 -27.36 20.16
C LEU A 78 7.77 -28.72 20.74
N SER A 79 6.90 -29.48 20.06
CA SER A 79 6.52 -30.83 20.48
C SER A 79 7.71 -31.81 20.44
N ASP A 80 8.74 -31.48 19.65
CA ASP A 80 9.99 -32.22 19.55
C ASP A 80 10.97 -31.80 20.68
N PRO A 81 11.42 -32.73 21.54
CA PRO A 81 12.29 -32.43 22.68
C PRO A 81 13.60 -31.73 22.31
N GLU A 82 14.19 -32.02 21.14
CA GLU A 82 15.44 -31.38 20.71
C GLU A 82 15.20 -29.91 20.33
N LYS A 83 14.10 -29.66 19.62
CA LYS A 83 13.70 -28.31 19.22
C LYS A 83 13.29 -27.47 20.42
N TYR A 84 12.67 -28.08 21.42
CA TYR A 84 12.35 -27.43 22.68
C TYR A 84 13.61 -26.98 23.43
N LYS A 85 14.65 -27.82 23.53
CA LYS A 85 15.96 -27.41 24.08
C LYS A 85 16.57 -26.26 23.28
N HIS A 86 16.49 -26.30 21.95
CA HIS A 86 16.97 -25.21 21.11
C HIS A 86 16.23 -23.89 21.38
N PHE A 87 14.91 -23.96 21.60
CA PHE A 87 14.10 -22.81 21.99
C PHE A 87 14.51 -22.23 23.35
N GLN A 88 14.75 -23.06 24.36
CA GLN A 88 15.23 -22.60 25.68
C GLN A 88 16.58 -21.89 25.58
N ILE A 89 17.51 -22.40 24.76
CA ILE A 89 18.80 -21.74 24.52
C ILE A 89 18.59 -20.35 23.89
N LEU A 90 17.65 -20.23 22.94
CA LEU A 90 17.32 -18.95 22.31
C LEU A 90 16.63 -17.98 23.26
N GLU A 91 15.75 -18.47 24.14
CA GLU A 91 15.12 -17.65 25.18
C GLU A 91 16.18 -17.07 26.13
N LEU A 92 17.12 -17.90 26.61
CA LEU A 92 18.27 -17.45 27.39
C LEU A 92 19.14 -16.45 26.61
N GLU A 93 19.35 -16.66 25.30
CA GLU A 93 20.06 -15.70 24.47
C GLU A 93 19.35 -14.33 24.45
N VAL A 94 18.03 -14.29 24.33
CA VAL A 94 17.24 -13.04 24.35
C VAL A 94 17.34 -12.36 25.71
N ASP A 95 17.28 -13.11 26.81
CA ASP A 95 17.36 -12.54 28.16
C ASP A 95 18.74 -11.98 28.47
N VAL A 96 19.81 -12.65 28.04
CA VAL A 96 21.18 -12.09 28.10
C VAL A 96 21.27 -10.75 27.36
N LEU A 97 20.64 -10.63 26.19
CA LEU A 97 20.61 -9.37 25.44
C LEU A 97 19.84 -8.27 26.19
N ARG A 98 18.75 -8.62 26.89
CA ARG A 98 18.00 -7.68 27.75
C ARG A 98 18.83 -7.21 28.93
N HIS A 99 19.54 -8.11 29.61
CA HIS A 99 20.44 -7.76 30.72
C HIS A 99 21.58 -6.85 30.28
N ASN A 100 22.10 -7.04 29.08
CA ASN A 100 23.13 -6.18 28.49
C ASN A 100 22.61 -4.83 27.96
N ALA A 101 21.36 -4.47 28.28
CA ALA A 101 20.69 -3.25 27.82
C ALA A 101 20.68 -3.10 26.28
N GLU A 102 20.66 -4.21 25.55
CA GLU A 102 20.54 -4.17 24.09
C GLU A 102 19.10 -3.88 23.63
N ARG A 103 18.96 -3.54 22.35
CA ARG A 103 17.68 -3.21 21.72
C ARG A 103 16.87 -4.47 21.44
N VAL A 104 16.11 -4.92 22.43
CA VAL A 104 15.26 -6.12 22.37
C VAL A 104 13.81 -5.72 22.68
N PRO A 105 12.81 -6.19 21.90
CA PRO A 105 11.40 -5.88 22.15
C PRO A 105 10.90 -6.50 23.48
N LYS A 106 9.85 -5.91 24.05
CA LYS A 106 9.22 -6.43 25.29
C LYS A 106 8.53 -7.76 25.02
N ASN A 107 7.67 -7.78 24.01
CA ASN A 107 6.88 -8.97 23.63
C ASN A 107 7.33 -9.47 22.26
N ILE A 108 7.74 -10.74 22.20
CA ILE A 108 8.07 -11.43 20.96
C ILE A 108 6.91 -12.36 20.63
N GLU A 109 6.35 -12.16 19.45
CA GLU A 109 5.18 -12.88 18.96
C GLU A 109 5.57 -14.26 18.38
N PRO A 110 4.64 -15.23 18.26
CA PRO A 110 4.99 -16.61 17.89
C PRO A 110 5.63 -16.76 16.50
N GLU A 111 5.28 -15.92 15.54
CA GLU A 111 5.84 -15.94 14.18
C GLU A 111 7.33 -15.53 14.19
N GLU A 112 7.67 -14.57 15.03
CA GLU A 112 8.99 -14.01 15.25
C GLU A 112 9.87 -15.06 15.92
N TRP A 113 9.35 -15.81 16.88
CA TRP A 113 10.04 -16.96 17.48
C TRP A 113 10.37 -18.04 16.45
N LEU A 114 9.41 -18.42 15.61
CA LEU A 114 9.65 -19.34 14.49
C LEU A 114 10.74 -18.82 13.54
N TRP A 115 10.79 -17.51 13.29
CA TRP A 115 11.84 -16.92 12.46
C TRP A 115 13.22 -16.99 13.13
N LEU A 116 13.30 -16.72 14.43
CA LEU A 116 14.54 -16.78 15.22
C LEU A 116 15.09 -18.22 15.26
N LEU A 117 14.22 -19.21 15.49
CA LEU A 117 14.54 -20.63 15.49
C LEU A 117 15.12 -21.10 14.14
N ASN A 118 14.53 -20.63 13.04
CA ASN A 118 15.02 -20.95 11.69
C ASN A 118 16.35 -20.24 11.34
N THR A 119 16.72 -19.19 12.09
CA THR A 119 17.89 -18.37 11.79
C THR A 119 19.10 -18.83 12.59
N ARG A 120 20.02 -19.57 11.96
CA ARG A 120 21.21 -20.10 12.62
C ARG A 120 22.22 -19.04 13.09
N VAL A 121 22.35 -17.93 12.36
CA VAL A 121 23.39 -16.92 12.60
C VAL A 121 22.98 -15.92 13.68
N LYS A 122 23.68 -15.91 14.82
CA LYS A 122 23.45 -15.00 15.96
C LYS A 122 23.38 -13.52 15.57
N ALA A 123 24.30 -13.06 14.72
CA ALA A 123 24.30 -11.67 14.23
C ALA A 123 23.03 -11.31 13.44
N LYS A 124 22.41 -12.26 12.74
CA LYS A 124 21.13 -12.04 12.03
C LYS A 124 19.97 -11.97 13.00
N ARG A 125 19.94 -12.84 14.03
CA ARG A 125 18.95 -12.80 15.11
C ARG A 125 18.96 -11.46 15.86
N LYS A 126 20.14 -11.02 16.31
CA LYS A 126 20.32 -9.73 16.99
C LYS A 126 19.82 -8.54 16.13
N LYS A 127 20.16 -8.51 14.84
CA LYS A 127 19.66 -7.47 13.91
C LYS A 127 18.14 -7.51 13.75
N TYR A 128 17.53 -8.68 13.80
CA TYR A 128 16.08 -8.83 13.70
C TYR A 128 15.37 -8.38 14.97
N LEU A 129 15.88 -8.74 16.15
CA LEU A 129 15.38 -8.24 17.43
C LEU A 129 15.47 -6.71 17.50
N GLU A 130 16.59 -6.13 17.07
CA GLU A 130 16.72 -4.67 16.97
C GLU A 130 15.66 -4.07 16.03
N PHE A 131 15.39 -4.71 14.90
CA PHE A 131 14.33 -4.27 13.98
C PHE A 131 12.94 -4.32 14.64
N LEU A 132 12.61 -5.39 15.38
CA LEU A 132 11.36 -5.50 16.12
C LEU A 132 11.23 -4.42 17.19
N TRP A 133 12.28 -4.20 17.98
CA TRP A 133 12.33 -3.14 19.00
C TRP A 133 12.11 -1.75 18.40
N ARG A 134 12.75 -1.45 17.25
CA ARG A 134 12.53 -0.17 16.54
C ARG A 134 11.07 0.00 16.11
N ASN A 135 10.41 -1.06 15.67
CA ASN A 135 9.00 -1.02 15.29
C ASN A 135 8.09 -0.83 16.51
N GLU A 136 8.38 -1.50 17.63
CA GLU A 136 7.68 -1.33 18.90
C GLU A 136 7.77 0.12 19.39
N LYS A 137 8.99 0.67 19.46
CA LYS A 137 9.23 2.07 19.87
C LYS A 137 8.55 3.07 18.96
N LYS A 138 8.57 2.83 17.65
CA LYS A 138 7.81 3.65 16.70
C LYS A 138 6.31 3.58 17.01
N SER A 139 5.77 2.39 17.27
CA SER A 139 4.35 2.24 17.58
C SER A 139 3.97 2.89 18.91
N GLU A 140 4.82 2.82 19.94
CA GLU A 140 4.64 3.53 21.21
C GLU A 140 4.59 5.05 20.96
N HIS A 141 5.58 5.59 20.25
CA HIS A 141 5.62 7.00 19.89
C HIS A 141 4.41 7.47 19.07
N ASP A 142 3.97 6.67 18.09
CA ASP A 142 2.79 6.98 17.28
C ASP A 142 1.50 6.98 18.12
N LYS A 143 1.41 6.11 19.16
CA LYS A 143 0.29 6.11 20.11
C LYS A 143 0.30 7.34 21.00
N GLU A 144 1.44 7.67 21.61
CA GLU A 144 1.61 8.87 22.45
C GLU A 144 1.25 10.13 21.66
N LYS A 145 1.74 10.25 20.42
CA LYS A 145 1.42 11.37 19.53
C LYS A 145 -0.06 11.45 19.19
N LYS A 146 -0.73 10.30 19.02
CA LYS A 146 -2.18 10.25 18.75
C LYS A 146 -3.00 10.64 19.98
N GLU A 147 -2.58 10.20 21.16
CA GLU A 147 -3.21 10.57 22.43
C GLU A 147 -3.05 12.06 22.72
N LEU A 148 -1.85 12.61 22.52
CA LEU A 148 -1.59 14.06 22.63
C LEU A 148 -2.49 14.85 21.69
N ARG A 149 -2.53 14.49 20.39
CA ARG A 149 -3.42 15.13 19.40
C ARG A 149 -4.90 15.01 19.77
N LYS A 150 -5.30 13.88 20.35
CA LYS A 150 -6.69 13.66 20.79
C LYS A 150 -7.02 14.57 21.99
N ALA A 151 -6.10 14.70 22.94
CA ALA A 151 -6.24 15.60 24.09
C ALA A 151 -6.29 17.07 23.65
N GLU A 152 -5.38 17.50 22.77
CA GLU A 152 -5.39 18.84 22.15
C GLU A 152 -6.72 19.11 21.43
N TRP A 153 -7.22 18.13 20.66
CA TRP A 153 -8.49 18.26 19.97
C TRP A 153 -9.69 18.32 20.92
N LEU A 154 -9.68 17.54 22.02
CA LEU A 154 -10.72 17.58 23.06
C LEU A 154 -10.74 18.93 23.77
N ALA A 155 -9.58 19.48 24.14
CA ALA A 155 -9.47 20.81 24.74
C ALA A 155 -10.02 21.89 23.81
N LYS A 156 -9.59 21.90 22.53
CA LYS A 156 -10.10 22.84 21.53
C LYS A 156 -11.61 22.69 21.29
N LYS A 157 -12.14 21.47 21.38
CA LYS A 157 -13.58 21.22 21.24
C LYS A 157 -14.37 21.81 22.40
N GLN A 158 -13.85 21.76 23.63
CA GLN A 158 -14.50 22.36 24.80
C GLN A 158 -14.59 23.88 24.67
N GLU A 159 -13.53 24.54 24.20
CA GLU A 159 -13.53 25.99 23.89
C GLU A 159 -14.59 26.35 22.81
N LEU A 160 -14.77 25.50 21.80
CA LEU A 160 -15.71 25.75 20.70
C LEU A 160 -17.19 25.61 21.10
N THR A 161 -17.51 24.91 22.19
CA THR A 161 -18.88 24.66 22.65
C THR A 161 -19.50 25.79 23.48
N GLU A 162 -18.78 26.87 23.75
CA GLU A 162 -19.36 28.07 24.35
C GLU A 162 -20.36 28.71 23.37
N ASP A 163 -21.64 28.71 23.77
CA ASP A 163 -22.75 29.25 22.98
C ASP A 163 -22.73 30.77 23.08
N THR A 164 -22.25 31.42 22.01
CA THR A 164 -22.22 32.89 21.90
C THR A 164 -23.50 33.44 21.25
N GLY A 165 -24.49 32.60 20.92
CA GLY A 165 -25.72 33.00 20.25
C GLY A 165 -25.58 33.36 18.77
N GLU A 166 -24.37 33.32 18.21
CA GLU A 166 -24.09 33.63 16.80
C GLU A 166 -24.02 32.37 15.93
N ILE A 167 -24.48 32.45 14.68
CA ILE A 167 -24.35 31.37 13.70
C ILE A 167 -22.87 31.23 13.30
N LYS A 168 -22.18 30.26 13.90
CA LYS A 168 -20.79 29.96 13.58
C LYS A 168 -20.70 29.09 12.33
N TYR A 169 -19.95 29.53 11.33
CA TYR A 169 -19.61 28.71 10.16
C TYR A 169 -18.28 27.96 10.38
N GLY A 170 -18.17 26.72 9.92
CA GLY A 170 -16.90 25.98 9.98
C GLY A 170 -17.03 24.45 9.94
N LEU A 171 -15.88 23.77 9.96
CA LEU A 171 -15.75 22.31 9.77
C LEU A 171 -16.54 21.43 10.78
N LEU A 172 -16.96 22.02 11.90
CA LEU A 172 -17.73 21.37 12.98
C LEU A 172 -19.04 22.10 13.30
N ASN A 173 -19.34 23.19 12.59
CA ASN A 173 -20.54 23.99 12.80
C ASN A 173 -21.38 23.99 11.51
N ASN A 174 -22.12 25.07 11.24
CA ASN A 174 -22.85 25.19 9.98
C ASN A 174 -21.85 25.30 8.82
N SER A 175 -22.03 24.47 7.79
CA SER A 175 -21.22 24.48 6.58
C SER A 175 -22.16 24.48 5.39
N LEU A 176 -21.94 25.37 4.43
CA LEU A 176 -22.68 25.38 3.17
C LEU A 176 -22.36 24.14 2.30
N PHE A 177 -21.18 23.55 2.47
CA PHE A 177 -20.72 22.39 1.70
C PHE A 177 -20.85 21.11 2.51
N LEU A 178 -21.31 20.04 1.85
CA LEU A 178 -21.28 18.70 2.43
C LEU A 178 -19.83 18.25 2.65
N ARG A 179 -19.58 17.66 3.81
CA ARG A 179 -18.30 17.05 4.11
C ARG A 179 -18.15 15.76 3.31
N ILE A 180 -17.14 15.73 2.45
CA ILE A 180 -16.74 14.52 1.75
C ILE A 180 -15.77 13.76 2.64
N TYR A 181 -16.15 12.54 3.05
CA TYR A 181 -15.31 11.66 3.86
C TYR A 181 -14.44 10.78 2.97
N ASP A 182 -13.31 10.31 3.51
CA ASP A 182 -12.42 9.36 2.82
C ASP A 182 -13.15 8.08 2.42
N THR A 183 -14.12 7.63 3.23
CA THR A 183 -14.99 6.48 2.90
C THR A 183 -15.82 6.76 1.66
N THR A 184 -16.43 7.94 1.57
CA THR A 184 -17.19 8.40 0.39
C THR A 184 -16.31 8.46 -0.85
N ILE A 185 -15.08 8.99 -0.72
CA ILE A 185 -14.10 9.06 -1.82
C ILE A 185 -13.68 7.65 -2.26
N ASN A 186 -13.41 6.75 -1.31
CA ASN A 186 -13.06 5.36 -1.62
C ASN A 186 -14.20 4.63 -2.34
N HIS A 187 -15.45 4.83 -1.91
CA HIS A 187 -16.62 4.25 -2.56
C HIS A 187 -16.78 4.79 -3.99
N TYR A 188 -16.62 6.10 -4.18
CA TYR A 188 -16.62 6.72 -5.51
C TYR A 188 -15.56 6.11 -6.43
N TYR A 189 -14.31 6.01 -5.97
CA TYR A 189 -13.24 5.43 -6.78
C TYR A 189 -13.46 3.95 -7.09
N ASN A 190 -13.94 3.15 -6.14
CA ASN A 190 -14.23 1.74 -6.36
C ASN A 190 -15.40 1.56 -7.34
N GLY A 191 -16.49 2.32 -7.16
CA GLY A 191 -17.64 2.30 -8.06
C GLY A 191 -17.26 2.69 -9.50
N ARG A 192 -16.40 3.70 -9.66
CA ARG A 192 -15.82 4.06 -10.96
C ARG A 192 -15.07 2.89 -11.58
N LEU A 193 -14.24 2.19 -10.80
CA LEU A 193 -13.52 1.02 -11.32
C LEU A 193 -14.45 -0.14 -11.71
N ILE A 194 -15.52 -0.41 -10.97
CA ILE A 194 -16.50 -1.45 -11.31
C ILE A 194 -17.13 -1.17 -12.68
N TYR A 195 -17.55 0.07 -12.93
CA TYR A 195 -18.05 0.49 -14.25
C TYR A 195 -17.00 0.26 -15.35
N ASN A 196 -15.75 0.62 -15.07
CA ASN A 196 -14.64 0.47 -16.00
C ASN A 196 -14.35 -0.99 -16.36
N MET A 197 -14.62 -1.95 -15.48
CA MET A 197 -14.41 -3.37 -15.78
C MET A 197 -15.19 -3.85 -17.01
N MET A 198 -16.29 -3.18 -17.37
CA MET A 198 -17.12 -3.53 -18.53
C MET A 198 -16.54 -3.04 -19.86
N PHE A 199 -15.89 -1.87 -19.86
CA PHE A 199 -15.55 -1.16 -21.11
C PHE A 199 -14.06 -0.88 -21.30
N GLU A 200 -13.28 -0.87 -20.21
CA GLU A 200 -11.89 -0.44 -20.25
C GLU A 200 -10.92 -1.58 -20.64
N PRO A 201 -9.78 -1.25 -21.29
CA PRO A 201 -8.76 -2.23 -21.65
C PRO A 201 -8.23 -3.01 -20.45
N LYS A 202 -7.84 -4.26 -20.72
CA LYS A 202 -7.44 -5.23 -19.69
C LYS A 202 -5.92 -5.26 -19.54
N LEU A 203 -5.46 -5.34 -18.30
CA LEU A 203 -4.05 -5.50 -17.95
C LEU A 203 -3.90 -6.69 -16.99
N VAL A 204 -3.03 -7.62 -17.34
CA VAL A 204 -2.82 -8.84 -16.57
C VAL A 204 -1.53 -8.75 -15.77
N PHE A 205 -1.60 -9.08 -14.48
CA PHE A 205 -0.45 -9.47 -13.68
C PHE A 205 -0.40 -10.99 -13.58
N ASP A 206 0.70 -11.58 -14.02
CA ASP A 206 0.94 -13.01 -13.93
C ASP A 206 1.58 -13.36 -12.58
N CYS A 207 0.79 -13.93 -11.66
CA CYS A 207 1.19 -14.25 -10.30
C CYS A 207 1.86 -15.64 -10.15
N GLY A 208 2.17 -16.33 -11.25
CA GLY A 208 2.74 -17.69 -11.24
C GLY A 208 4.21 -17.81 -10.84
N TYR A 209 4.84 -16.77 -10.27
CA TYR A 209 6.28 -16.73 -9.97
C TYR A 209 6.63 -16.97 -8.50
N GLU A 210 5.68 -17.38 -7.68
CA GLU A 210 5.87 -17.49 -6.23
C GLU A 210 7.06 -18.39 -5.85
N ASN A 211 7.21 -19.54 -6.53
CA ASN A 211 8.29 -20.50 -6.29
C ASN A 211 9.69 -19.98 -6.69
N HIS A 212 9.76 -18.90 -7.46
CA HIS A 212 11.01 -18.28 -7.91
C HIS A 212 11.43 -17.10 -7.02
N MET A 213 10.65 -16.77 -5.99
CA MET A 213 10.91 -15.63 -5.12
C MET A 213 11.16 -16.06 -3.68
N THR A 214 12.10 -15.39 -3.01
CA THR A 214 12.27 -15.54 -1.56
C THR A 214 11.06 -14.95 -0.81
N ARG A 215 10.84 -15.35 0.46
CA ARG A 215 9.79 -14.76 1.33
C ARG A 215 9.82 -13.22 1.34
N ARG A 216 11.03 -12.64 1.33
CA ARG A 216 11.22 -11.19 1.30
C ARG A 216 10.81 -10.58 -0.04
N GLU A 217 11.08 -11.25 -1.15
CA GLU A 217 10.69 -10.82 -2.50
C GLU A 217 9.18 -10.94 -2.72
N ILE A 218 8.55 -12.04 -2.28
CA ILE A 218 7.09 -12.22 -2.29
C ILE A 218 6.41 -11.08 -1.51
N HIS A 219 6.92 -10.74 -0.32
CA HIS A 219 6.41 -9.60 0.45
C HIS A 219 6.52 -8.28 -0.32
N ASN A 220 7.65 -8.04 -1.00
CA ASN A 220 7.79 -6.83 -1.83
C ASN A 220 6.87 -6.87 -3.06
N CYS A 221 6.67 -8.04 -3.67
CA CYS A 221 5.75 -8.23 -4.79
C CYS A 221 4.32 -7.86 -4.38
N SER A 222 3.85 -8.38 -3.24
CA SER A 222 2.52 -8.04 -2.69
C SER A 222 2.32 -6.53 -2.50
N LYS A 223 3.36 -5.83 -2.01
CA LYS A 223 3.33 -4.37 -1.83
C LYS A 223 3.28 -3.65 -3.17
N GLN A 224 4.05 -4.10 -4.15
CA GLN A 224 4.04 -3.50 -5.48
C GLN A 224 2.69 -3.71 -6.17
N LEU A 225 2.07 -4.90 -6.07
CA LEU A 225 0.71 -5.14 -6.58
C LEU A 225 -0.33 -4.23 -5.89
N SER A 226 -0.23 -4.06 -4.58
CA SER A 226 -1.13 -3.18 -3.82
C SER A 226 -0.98 -1.72 -4.25
N LEU A 227 0.26 -1.26 -4.46
CA LEU A 227 0.55 0.07 -5.00
C LEU A 227 0.06 0.22 -6.45
N SER A 228 0.20 -0.83 -7.27
CA SER A 228 -0.31 -0.85 -8.64
C SER A 228 -1.81 -0.60 -8.67
N PHE A 229 -2.57 -1.31 -7.83
CA PHE A 229 -4.01 -1.07 -7.68
C PHE A 229 -4.30 0.36 -7.23
N ALA A 230 -3.60 0.86 -6.21
CA ALA A 230 -3.81 2.21 -5.71
C ALA A 230 -3.56 3.29 -6.79
N HIS A 231 -2.54 3.13 -7.62
CA HIS A 231 -2.24 4.03 -8.74
C HIS A 231 -3.30 3.95 -9.84
N ASN A 232 -3.73 2.74 -10.21
CA ASN A 232 -4.82 2.55 -11.16
C ASN A 232 -6.10 3.24 -10.68
N ARG A 233 -6.45 3.04 -9.40
CA ARG A 233 -7.68 3.52 -8.79
C ARG A 233 -7.85 5.04 -8.88
N VAL A 234 -6.78 5.79 -8.72
CA VAL A 234 -6.80 7.27 -8.74
C VAL A 234 -6.57 7.87 -10.13
N HIS A 235 -6.11 7.07 -11.09
CA HIS A 235 -5.78 7.56 -12.42
C HIS A 235 -7.02 8.06 -13.19
N ALA A 236 -6.85 8.98 -14.15
CA ALA A 236 -7.95 9.52 -14.95
C ALA A 236 -8.60 8.45 -15.84
N ASN A 237 -7.75 7.64 -16.49
CA ASN A 237 -8.14 6.53 -17.36
C ASN A 237 -7.61 5.21 -16.79
N PRO A 238 -8.30 4.58 -15.84
CA PRO A 238 -7.87 3.32 -15.25
C PRO A 238 -8.00 2.16 -16.23
N LEU A 239 -7.31 1.07 -15.91
CA LEU A 239 -7.33 -0.21 -16.62
C LEU A 239 -8.09 -1.25 -15.78
N THR A 240 -8.61 -2.28 -16.45
CA THR A 240 -9.21 -3.44 -15.79
C THR A 240 -8.11 -4.42 -15.40
N LEU A 241 -7.87 -4.58 -14.11
CA LEU A 241 -6.76 -5.41 -13.60
C LEU A 241 -7.19 -6.87 -13.41
N TYR A 242 -6.36 -7.78 -13.91
CA TYR A 242 -6.48 -9.21 -13.73
C TYR A 242 -5.24 -9.76 -13.01
N PHE A 243 -5.43 -10.50 -11.92
CA PHE A 243 -4.38 -11.30 -11.30
C PHE A 243 -4.62 -12.76 -11.68
N CYS A 244 -3.86 -13.25 -12.67
CA CYS A 244 -3.94 -14.62 -13.18
C CYS A 244 -2.86 -15.51 -12.56
N ASN A 245 -3.02 -16.83 -12.66
CA ASN A 245 -2.15 -17.81 -12.02
C ASN A 245 -1.98 -17.53 -10.51
N PHE A 246 -3.03 -17.00 -9.87
CA PHE A 246 -2.97 -16.58 -8.47
C PHE A 246 -3.20 -17.77 -7.54
N ASN A 247 -2.19 -18.11 -6.75
CA ASN A 247 -2.29 -19.13 -5.72
C ASN A 247 -3.07 -18.60 -4.51
N LYS A 248 -4.31 -19.08 -4.32
CA LYS A 248 -5.20 -18.64 -3.24
C LYS A 248 -4.70 -19.04 -1.84
N ASP A 249 -3.89 -20.09 -1.76
CA ASP A 249 -3.32 -20.60 -0.51
C ASP A 249 -1.85 -20.20 -0.32
N GLY A 250 -1.28 -19.45 -1.27
CA GLY A 250 0.10 -19.00 -1.27
C GLY A 250 0.42 -17.90 -0.25
N LEU A 251 1.71 -17.71 -0.01
CA LEU A 251 2.28 -16.59 0.74
C LEU A 251 1.94 -15.25 0.07
N LEU A 252 1.85 -15.21 -1.26
CA LEU A 252 1.47 -13.98 -1.97
C LEU A 252 0.07 -13.51 -1.55
N LYS A 253 -0.89 -14.44 -1.47
CA LYS A 253 -2.25 -14.16 -0.98
C LYS A 253 -2.23 -13.66 0.45
N GLN A 254 -1.47 -14.32 1.33
CA GLN A 254 -1.36 -13.92 2.74
C GLN A 254 -0.83 -12.50 2.90
N HIS A 255 0.19 -12.12 2.12
CA HIS A 255 0.77 -10.78 2.19
C HIS A 255 -0.12 -9.70 1.56
N ILE A 256 -0.75 -9.98 0.41
CA ILE A 256 -1.59 -8.98 -0.25
C ILE A 256 -2.88 -8.69 0.56
N HIS A 257 -3.44 -9.72 1.21
CA HIS A 257 -4.61 -9.60 2.09
C HIS A 257 -4.34 -8.74 3.34
N GLN A 258 -3.07 -8.56 3.72
CA GLN A 258 -2.69 -7.63 4.79
C GLN A 258 -2.73 -6.19 4.33
N ASN A 259 -2.31 -5.96 3.09
CA ASN A 259 -2.27 -4.63 2.52
C ASN A 259 -3.69 -4.18 2.11
N ILE A 260 -4.51 -5.11 1.61
CA ILE A 260 -5.87 -4.89 1.15
C ILE A 260 -6.77 -6.03 1.68
N PRO A 261 -7.38 -5.87 2.87
CA PRO A 261 -8.25 -6.89 3.47
C PRO A 261 -9.48 -7.25 2.63
N THR A 262 -10.01 -6.27 1.90
CA THR A 262 -11.20 -6.41 1.06
C THR A 262 -10.94 -7.05 -0.30
N LEU A 263 -9.68 -7.39 -0.61
CA LEU A 263 -9.26 -7.82 -1.95
C LEU A 263 -10.01 -9.06 -2.47
N MET A 264 -10.39 -9.95 -1.56
CA MET A 264 -11.05 -11.22 -1.90
C MET A 264 -12.59 -11.11 -1.90
N GLN A 265 -13.14 -9.92 -1.65
CA GLN A 265 -14.59 -9.71 -1.72
C GLN A 265 -15.03 -9.65 -3.18
N ASP A 266 -16.23 -10.16 -3.46
CA ASP A 266 -16.75 -10.25 -4.83
C ASP A 266 -17.02 -8.87 -5.47
N ASP A 267 -17.22 -7.83 -4.65
CA ASP A 267 -17.43 -6.44 -5.07
C ASP A 267 -16.11 -5.66 -5.24
N PHE A 268 -14.95 -6.30 -5.00
CA PHE A 268 -13.66 -5.64 -5.14
C PHE A 268 -13.29 -5.46 -6.62
N PRO A 269 -12.85 -4.26 -7.05
CA PRO A 269 -12.65 -3.96 -8.48
C PRO A 269 -11.31 -4.47 -9.03
N ILE A 270 -11.01 -5.75 -8.83
CA ILE A 270 -9.92 -6.52 -9.45
C ILE A 270 -10.43 -7.94 -9.70
N VAL A 271 -10.14 -8.50 -10.87
CA VAL A 271 -10.41 -9.93 -11.12
C VAL A 271 -9.24 -10.77 -10.63
N ILE A 272 -9.47 -11.64 -9.65
CA ILE A 272 -8.46 -12.54 -9.11
C ILE A 272 -8.82 -13.98 -9.44
N THR A 273 -7.94 -14.68 -10.13
CA THR A 273 -8.20 -16.04 -10.60
C THR A 273 -6.95 -16.91 -10.56
N SER A 274 -7.16 -18.19 -10.26
CA SER A 274 -6.11 -19.21 -10.32
C SER A 274 -5.89 -19.74 -11.74
N GLN A 275 -6.79 -19.42 -12.67
CA GLN A 275 -6.68 -19.80 -14.09
C GLN A 275 -5.54 -19.04 -14.79
N SER A 276 -5.04 -19.63 -15.88
CA SER A 276 -4.06 -18.97 -16.73
C SER A 276 -4.73 -17.89 -17.58
N TYR A 277 -3.97 -16.84 -17.89
CA TYR A 277 -4.41 -15.84 -18.87
C TYR A 277 -4.63 -16.44 -20.26
N LEU A 278 -4.03 -17.60 -20.57
CA LEU A 278 -4.25 -18.35 -21.80
C LEU A 278 -5.66 -18.95 -21.91
N ASP A 279 -6.27 -19.27 -20.77
CA ASP A 279 -7.61 -19.88 -20.72
C ASP A 279 -8.71 -18.81 -20.79
N ILE A 280 -8.39 -17.59 -20.35
CA ILE A 280 -9.33 -16.48 -20.20
C ILE A 280 -9.36 -15.60 -21.46
N PHE A 281 -8.21 -15.43 -22.12
CA PHE A 281 -8.04 -14.47 -23.20
C PHE A 281 -7.54 -15.13 -24.48
N PRO A 282 -7.93 -14.63 -25.65
CA PRO A 282 -7.47 -15.17 -26.91
C PRO A 282 -5.98 -14.85 -27.10
N LYS A 283 -5.19 -15.89 -27.39
CA LYS A 283 -3.72 -15.84 -27.44
C LYS A 283 -3.17 -14.78 -28.41
N ASN A 284 -3.87 -14.52 -29.51
CA ASN A 284 -3.46 -13.54 -30.52
C ASN A 284 -3.54 -12.08 -30.03
N GLN A 285 -4.27 -11.81 -28.94
CA GLN A 285 -4.36 -10.49 -28.31
C GLN A 285 -3.37 -10.31 -27.15
N LEU A 286 -2.59 -11.33 -26.80
CA LEU A 286 -1.69 -11.28 -25.64
C LEU A 286 -0.30 -10.75 -26.01
N VAL A 287 0.17 -9.76 -25.26
CA VAL A 287 1.54 -9.23 -25.36
C VAL A 287 2.21 -9.28 -23.99
N TYR A 288 3.22 -10.12 -23.86
CA TYR A 288 3.99 -10.26 -22.61
C TYR A 288 5.10 -9.20 -22.53
N LEU A 289 5.01 -8.32 -21.53
CA LEU A 289 6.02 -7.30 -21.25
C LEU A 289 7.16 -7.90 -20.42
N THR A 290 8.36 -7.95 -21.01
CA THR A 290 9.56 -8.47 -20.34
C THR A 290 10.80 -7.65 -20.68
N PRO A 291 11.64 -7.27 -19.69
CA PRO A 291 12.81 -6.42 -19.93
C PRO A 291 13.88 -7.10 -20.79
N HIS A 292 13.90 -8.44 -20.85
CA HIS A 292 14.88 -9.21 -21.60
C HIS A 292 14.54 -9.35 -23.09
N CYS A 293 13.35 -8.91 -23.52
CA CYS A 293 12.97 -8.96 -24.93
C CYS A 293 13.87 -8.07 -25.79
N ARG A 294 14.10 -8.47 -27.05
CA ARG A 294 14.81 -7.64 -28.03
C ARG A 294 13.88 -6.58 -28.65
N THR A 295 12.61 -6.93 -28.86
CA THR A 295 11.61 -6.09 -29.52
C THR A 295 11.09 -5.00 -28.60
N ASN A 296 11.18 -3.75 -29.04
CA ASN A 296 10.61 -2.61 -28.32
C ASN A 296 9.11 -2.47 -28.63
N LEU A 297 8.31 -2.16 -27.61
CA LEU A 297 6.95 -1.69 -27.79
C LEU A 297 7.00 -0.26 -28.33
N THR A 298 6.66 -0.07 -29.60
CA THR A 298 6.72 1.25 -30.25
C THR A 298 5.49 2.09 -29.97
N LYS A 299 4.30 1.47 -29.99
CA LYS A 299 3.01 2.11 -29.77
C LYS A 299 2.13 1.25 -28.86
N TYR A 300 1.33 1.90 -28.03
CA TYR A 300 0.28 1.25 -27.26
C TYR A 300 -0.93 0.94 -28.14
N ASP A 301 -1.42 -0.30 -28.08
CA ASP A 301 -2.62 -0.75 -28.77
C ASP A 301 -3.70 -1.10 -27.74
N PRO A 302 -4.84 -0.36 -27.71
CA PRO A 302 -5.94 -0.64 -26.79
C PRO A 302 -6.61 -2.01 -26.98
N ASN A 303 -6.46 -2.64 -28.16
CA ASN A 303 -7.05 -3.95 -28.45
C ASN A 303 -6.20 -5.12 -27.96
N MET A 304 -4.94 -4.85 -27.58
CA MET A 304 -4.03 -5.85 -27.04
C MET A 304 -4.10 -5.88 -25.51
N ILE A 305 -3.93 -7.08 -24.96
CA ILE A 305 -3.91 -7.35 -23.54
C ILE A 305 -2.45 -7.53 -23.12
N TYR A 306 -1.96 -6.57 -22.35
CA TYR A 306 -0.59 -6.58 -21.87
C TYR A 306 -0.47 -7.42 -20.60
N ILE A 307 0.53 -8.29 -20.56
CA ILE A 307 0.84 -9.15 -19.41
C ILE A 307 2.13 -8.65 -18.76
N ILE A 308 2.10 -8.47 -17.44
CA ILE A 308 3.25 -8.11 -16.61
C ILE A 308 3.50 -9.26 -15.64
N GLY A 309 4.70 -9.85 -15.67
CA GLY A 309 5.08 -10.87 -14.68
C GLY A 309 5.15 -10.27 -13.29
N ALA A 310 4.36 -10.78 -12.32
CA ALA A 310 4.38 -10.35 -10.94
C ALA A 310 5.59 -10.95 -10.19
N LEU A 311 6.78 -10.53 -10.62
CA LEU A 311 8.07 -11.01 -10.14
C LEU A 311 8.88 -9.84 -9.56
N VAL A 312 9.56 -10.09 -8.45
CA VAL A 312 10.50 -9.14 -7.85
C VAL A 312 11.84 -9.84 -7.66
N ASP A 313 12.81 -9.46 -8.49
CA ASP A 313 14.17 -9.99 -8.53
C ASP A 313 15.14 -8.92 -7.99
N LYS A 314 15.44 -8.96 -6.67
CA LYS A 314 16.43 -8.01 -6.10
C LYS A 314 17.88 -8.44 -6.35
N GLY A 315 18.09 -9.70 -6.70
CA GLY A 315 19.39 -10.29 -7.01
C GLY A 315 19.70 -10.25 -8.51
N GLU A 316 20.17 -11.38 -9.03
CA GLU A 316 20.46 -11.56 -10.46
C GLU A 316 19.17 -11.71 -11.26
N SER A 317 19.02 -10.89 -12.30
CA SER A 317 17.81 -10.85 -13.11
C SER A 317 17.81 -11.99 -14.12
N GLN A 318 17.09 -13.06 -13.78
CA GLN A 318 16.91 -14.22 -14.66
C GLN A 318 15.77 -13.98 -15.65
N PRO A 319 15.89 -14.41 -16.92
CA PRO A 319 14.89 -14.18 -17.97
C PRO A 319 13.64 -15.10 -17.86
N LEU A 320 13.09 -15.27 -16.65
CA LEU A 320 11.98 -16.19 -16.35
C LEU A 320 10.71 -15.84 -17.13
N SER A 321 10.36 -14.55 -17.18
CA SER A 321 9.17 -14.08 -17.91
C SER A 321 9.30 -14.26 -19.42
N MET A 322 10.48 -13.98 -19.98
CA MET A 322 10.75 -14.20 -21.39
C MET A 322 10.73 -15.70 -21.74
N ALA A 323 11.33 -16.55 -20.91
CA ALA A 323 11.32 -17.99 -21.10
C ALA A 323 9.90 -18.57 -21.07
N LYS A 324 9.07 -18.13 -20.12
CA LYS A 324 7.66 -18.52 -20.01
C LYS A 324 6.87 -18.11 -21.25
N ALA A 325 6.92 -16.83 -21.64
CA ALA A 325 6.20 -16.32 -22.80
C ALA A 325 6.63 -16.99 -24.11
N LYS A 326 7.94 -17.30 -24.26
CA LYS A 326 8.45 -18.04 -25.42
C LYS A 326 7.91 -19.47 -25.47
N LYS A 327 7.89 -20.18 -24.33
CA LYS A 327 7.34 -21.54 -24.22
C LYS A 327 5.84 -21.56 -24.58
N GLU A 328 5.11 -20.53 -24.17
CA GLU A 328 3.68 -20.39 -24.45
C GLU A 328 3.39 -19.85 -25.86
N GLY A 329 4.41 -19.38 -26.58
CA GLY A 329 4.29 -18.82 -27.94
C GLY A 329 3.50 -17.52 -27.98
N ILE A 330 3.65 -16.67 -26.97
CA ILE A 330 2.99 -15.35 -26.87
C ILE A 330 3.92 -14.27 -27.43
N GLN A 331 3.35 -13.22 -28.02
CA GLN A 331 4.14 -12.07 -28.46
C GLN A 331 4.81 -11.39 -27.26
N MET A 332 6.06 -10.98 -27.41
CA MET A 332 6.83 -10.35 -26.33
C MET A 332 7.31 -8.97 -26.75
N ALA A 333 7.28 -8.02 -25.82
CA ALA A 333 7.85 -6.70 -26.03
C ALA A 333 8.53 -6.19 -24.75
N LYS A 334 9.46 -5.25 -24.90
CA LYS A 334 10.00 -4.43 -23.80
C LYS A 334 9.66 -2.97 -24.01
N PHE A 335 9.68 -2.18 -22.95
CA PHE A 335 9.58 -0.73 -23.09
C PHE A 335 10.81 -0.14 -23.80
N PRO A 336 10.64 0.89 -24.63
CA PRO A 336 11.73 1.54 -25.38
C PRO A 336 12.58 2.46 -24.48
N ILE A 337 12.84 2.10 -23.22
CA ILE A 337 13.37 3.02 -22.21
C ILE A 337 14.76 3.56 -22.58
N ASP A 338 15.56 2.77 -23.28
CA ASP A 338 16.91 3.16 -23.72
C ASP A 338 16.92 4.30 -24.74
N HIS A 339 15.82 4.51 -25.48
CA HIS A 339 15.69 5.59 -26.45
C HIS A 339 15.34 6.93 -25.82
N TYR A 340 14.73 6.91 -24.62
CA TYR A 340 14.19 8.12 -23.98
C TYR A 340 14.95 8.52 -22.71
N LEU A 341 15.65 7.59 -22.04
CA LEU A 341 16.30 7.85 -20.75
C LEU A 341 17.79 7.55 -20.81
N THR A 342 18.60 8.52 -20.34
CA THR A 342 20.03 8.31 -20.10
C THR A 342 20.26 7.74 -18.70
N TRP A 343 20.60 6.46 -18.66
CA TRP A 343 20.82 5.73 -17.41
C TRP A 343 22.15 6.10 -16.75
N GLY A 344 22.14 6.21 -15.42
CA GLY A 344 23.37 6.38 -14.66
C GLY A 344 24.16 5.07 -14.60
N ALA A 345 25.48 5.16 -14.41
CA ALA A 345 26.33 3.98 -14.26
C ALA A 345 25.77 3.00 -13.21
N SER A 346 25.81 1.70 -13.53
CA SER A 346 25.33 0.60 -12.67
C SER A 346 23.86 0.74 -12.22
N SER A 347 23.00 1.35 -13.03
CA SER A 347 21.56 1.43 -12.75
C SER A 347 20.83 0.25 -13.40
N SER A 348 20.02 -0.47 -12.60
CA SER A 348 19.17 -1.51 -13.15
C SER A 348 18.03 -0.90 -13.97
N LYS A 349 17.93 -1.38 -15.22
CA LYS A 349 16.88 -1.04 -16.19
C LYS A 349 15.58 -1.82 -15.95
N SER A 350 15.57 -2.78 -15.02
CA SER A 350 14.35 -3.46 -14.59
C SER A 350 13.48 -2.50 -13.78
N LEU A 351 12.21 -2.37 -14.18
CA LEU A 351 11.21 -1.53 -13.52
C LEU A 351 10.35 -2.38 -12.60
N THR A 352 9.89 -1.79 -11.50
CA THR A 352 9.01 -2.47 -10.54
C THR A 352 7.58 -2.53 -11.07
N LEU A 353 6.76 -3.46 -10.58
CA LEU A 353 5.38 -3.65 -11.08
C LEU A 353 4.55 -2.36 -11.01
N ASN A 354 4.71 -1.62 -9.92
CA ASN A 354 4.02 -0.35 -9.70
C ASN A 354 4.57 0.80 -10.58
N GLN A 355 5.80 0.72 -11.06
CA GLN A 355 6.34 1.66 -12.06
C GLN A 355 5.81 1.30 -13.45
N THR A 356 5.82 0.01 -13.79
CA THR A 356 5.32 -0.51 -15.06
C THR A 356 3.86 -0.13 -15.29
N ILE A 357 2.97 -0.31 -14.31
CA ILE A 357 1.56 0.07 -14.48
C ILE A 357 1.38 1.59 -14.62
N LYS A 358 2.14 2.42 -13.90
CA LYS A 358 2.08 3.87 -14.06
C LYS A 358 2.46 4.30 -15.47
N ILE A 359 3.52 3.70 -16.01
CA ILE A 359 3.93 3.92 -17.40
C ILE A 359 2.81 3.50 -18.34
N MET A 360 2.19 2.34 -18.13
CA MET A 360 1.08 1.88 -18.98
C MET A 360 -0.15 2.80 -18.91
N LEU A 361 -0.48 3.30 -17.71
CA LEU A 361 -1.59 4.23 -17.50
C LEU A 361 -1.36 5.58 -18.20
N ASP A 362 -0.18 6.17 -18.00
CA ASP A 362 0.17 7.46 -18.59
C ASP A 362 0.35 7.34 -20.11
N LEU A 363 0.94 6.25 -20.58
CA LEU A 363 1.08 5.95 -22.01
C LEU A 363 -0.28 5.80 -22.67
N ARG A 364 -1.24 5.14 -22.00
CA ARG A 364 -2.61 5.05 -22.49
C ARG A 364 -3.28 6.43 -22.55
N HIS A 365 -3.10 7.25 -21.51
CA HIS A 365 -3.76 8.56 -21.40
C HIS A 365 -3.21 9.58 -22.39
N THR A 366 -1.90 9.58 -22.60
CA THR A 366 -1.19 10.64 -23.36
C THR A 366 -0.69 10.18 -24.73
N GLY A 367 -0.48 8.87 -24.92
CA GLY A 367 0.19 8.33 -26.10
C GLY A 367 1.68 8.67 -26.20
N ASP A 368 2.26 9.35 -25.19
CA ASP A 368 3.64 9.82 -25.22
C ASP A 368 4.53 9.06 -24.22
N TRP A 369 5.59 8.47 -24.75
CA TRP A 369 6.62 7.80 -23.97
C TRP A 369 7.39 8.75 -23.06
N LYS A 370 7.62 10.00 -23.46
CA LYS A 370 8.34 10.97 -22.62
C LYS A 370 7.56 11.27 -21.35
N GLU A 371 6.25 11.47 -21.46
CA GLU A 371 5.38 11.67 -20.31
C GLU A 371 5.33 10.42 -19.43
N ALA A 372 5.08 9.26 -20.04
CA ALA A 372 4.99 8.00 -19.31
C ALA A 372 6.27 7.68 -18.52
N PHE A 373 7.45 7.95 -19.09
CA PHE A 373 8.74 7.70 -18.44
C PHE A 373 9.12 8.68 -17.33
N LYS A 374 8.37 9.76 -17.09
CA LYS A 374 8.52 10.58 -15.87
C LYS A 374 8.27 9.76 -14.59
N ASN A 375 7.54 8.65 -14.69
CA ASN A 375 7.32 7.70 -13.59
C ASN A 375 8.57 6.89 -13.21
N VAL A 376 9.63 6.91 -14.02
CA VAL A 376 10.89 6.23 -13.69
C VAL A 376 11.62 7.04 -12.62
N PRO A 377 12.08 6.43 -11.51
CA PRO A 377 12.75 7.16 -10.44
C PRO A 377 14.00 7.91 -10.92
N VAL A 378 14.01 9.23 -10.73
CA VAL A 378 15.10 10.14 -11.14
C VAL A 378 16.47 9.68 -10.67
N ARG A 379 16.56 9.07 -9.48
CA ARG A 379 17.81 8.50 -8.91
C ARG A 379 18.49 7.42 -9.78
N LYS A 380 17.77 6.82 -10.74
CA LYS A 380 18.32 5.84 -11.69
C LYS A 380 18.92 6.50 -12.94
N LEU A 381 18.65 7.78 -13.15
CA LEU A 381 19.11 8.53 -14.31
C LEU A 381 20.52 9.09 -14.07
N LYS A 382 21.26 9.30 -15.16
CA LYS A 382 22.66 9.76 -15.12
C LYS A 382 22.83 11.09 -14.37
N PRO A 383 22.05 12.16 -14.63
CA PRO A 383 22.26 13.45 -13.98
C PRO A 383 22.18 13.37 -12.45
N ALA A 384 21.23 12.60 -11.93
CA ALA A 384 21.06 12.44 -10.49
C ALA A 384 22.21 11.65 -9.86
N ARG A 385 22.70 10.61 -10.53
CA ARG A 385 23.84 9.83 -10.03
C ARG A 385 25.14 10.63 -10.05
N ASP A 386 25.41 11.33 -11.14
CA ASP A 386 26.61 12.15 -11.29
C ASP A 386 26.64 13.25 -10.22
N TYR A 387 25.50 13.89 -9.95
CA TYR A 387 25.36 14.83 -8.83
C TYR A 387 25.65 14.17 -7.47
N THR A 388 25.11 12.98 -7.22
CA THR A 388 25.30 12.27 -5.95
C THR A 388 26.76 11.85 -5.75
N GLN A 389 27.42 11.38 -6.81
CA GLN A 389 28.85 11.03 -6.81
C GLN A 389 29.72 12.25 -6.56
N GLY A 390 29.44 13.38 -7.22
CA GLY A 390 30.14 14.64 -6.99
C GLY A 390 30.00 15.13 -5.54
N LYS A 391 28.81 15.01 -4.94
CA LYS A 391 28.58 15.35 -3.53
C LYS A 391 29.38 14.43 -2.59
N LEU A 392 29.44 13.13 -2.89
CA LEU A 392 30.22 12.17 -2.10
C LEU A 392 31.72 12.47 -2.18
N GLN A 393 32.25 12.71 -3.38
CA GLN A 393 33.65 13.07 -3.59
C GLN A 393 34.03 14.35 -2.82
N ARG A 394 33.18 15.39 -2.87
CA ARG A 394 33.38 16.62 -2.09
C ARG A 394 33.39 16.34 -0.58
N SER A 395 32.49 15.48 -0.10
CA SER A 395 32.44 15.11 1.33
C SER A 395 33.66 14.29 1.78
N ILE A 396 34.17 13.39 0.94
CA ILE A 396 35.39 12.63 1.23
C ILE A 396 36.59 13.57 1.26
N PHE A 397 36.69 14.48 0.28
CA PHE A 397 37.75 15.47 0.21
C PHE A 397 37.72 16.42 1.43
N SER A 398 36.56 16.92 1.83
CA SER A 398 36.42 17.78 3.02
C SER A 398 36.82 17.05 4.31
N LYS A 399 36.45 15.77 4.46
CA LYS A 399 36.87 14.95 5.60
C LYS A 399 38.38 14.74 5.62
N ARG A 400 39.02 14.55 4.45
CA ARG A 400 40.46 14.36 4.32
C ARG A 400 41.25 15.64 4.66
N LEU A 401 40.74 16.81 4.27
CA LEU A 401 41.31 18.11 4.66
C LEU A 401 41.22 18.34 6.17
N GLN A 402 40.08 18.00 6.79
CA GLN A 402 39.91 18.12 8.24
C GLN A 402 40.87 17.20 9.01
N THR A 403 41.08 15.96 8.56
CA THR A 403 42.04 15.06 9.20
C THR A 403 43.49 15.50 9.01
N GLN A 404 43.86 16.06 7.85
CA GLN A 404 45.21 16.61 7.64
C GLN A 404 45.50 17.85 8.49
N ASN A 405 44.52 18.74 8.66
CA ASN A 405 44.67 19.91 9.53
C ASN A 405 44.74 19.56 11.02
N SER A 406 44.11 18.46 11.45
CA SER A 406 44.21 17.97 12.84
C SER A 406 45.54 17.26 13.16
N SER A 407 46.32 16.86 12.16
CA SER A 407 47.61 16.16 12.33
C SER A 407 48.83 17.09 12.40
N ILE A 408 48.66 18.41 12.23
CA ILE A 408 49.74 19.39 12.39
C ILE A 408 49.70 19.91 13.83
N GLN A 409 50.23 19.13 14.77
CA GLN A 409 50.72 19.68 16.04
C GLN A 409 52.20 20.01 15.84
N ASN A 410 52.53 21.29 15.72
CA ASN A 410 53.91 21.76 15.66
C ASN A 410 54.61 21.42 16.98
N PHE A 411 55.47 20.40 16.97
CA PHE A 411 56.33 20.05 18.09
C PHE A 411 57.48 21.07 18.16
N THR A 412 57.31 22.12 18.95
CA THR A 412 58.41 23.06 19.26
C THR A 412 59.16 22.56 20.49
N PHE A 413 60.44 22.18 20.32
CA PHE A 413 61.37 21.97 21.43
C PHE A 413 61.56 23.30 22.17
N GLN A 414 61.00 23.43 23.37
CA GLN A 414 61.36 24.53 24.26
C GLN A 414 62.66 24.17 24.98
N ASN A 415 63.65 25.06 24.83
CA ASN A 415 64.97 25.00 25.43
C ASN A 415 64.90 24.75 26.94
N ARG A 416 65.63 23.73 27.41
CA ARG A 416 66.04 23.60 28.81
C ARG A 416 66.90 24.81 29.15
N LYS A 417 66.38 25.72 29.99
CA LYS A 417 67.21 26.69 30.69
C LYS A 417 67.92 25.97 31.84
N THR A 418 69.24 26.04 31.80
CA THR A 418 70.17 25.82 32.90
C THR A 418 69.88 26.78 34.05
N SER A 419 69.69 26.24 35.26
CA SER A 419 69.97 26.87 36.55
C SER A 419 70.12 25.76 37.58
#